data_AF-A0A1I8C095-F1
#
_entry.id   AF-A0A1I8C095-F1
#
_cell.length_a   1.000
_cell.length_b   1.000
_cell.length_c   1.000
_cell.angle_alpha   90.00
_cell.angle_beta   90.00
_cell.angle_gamma   90.00
#
_symmetry.space_group_name_H-M   'P 1'
#
loop_
_entity.id
_entity.type
_entity.pdbx_description
1 polymer ?
#
loop_
_entity_poly.entity_id
_entity_poly.type
_entity_poly.pdbx_seq_one_letter_code
_entity_poly.pdbx_strand_id
1 'polypeptide(L)'
;MSTTKINNNNQSFLFGIKIIELVGLAPVPFCGLLLADFGASVILVINKSGKLANFDQRLCRGKEKILLDFKSSNDLKELKKLCLSSDVLLDPYRPGILEKLGLEPFDLLEKNPKLIIARLTGYGQTGPMANKAGHDINYVGLSGLLPTIVGKKNCSCLLWPPANLLADFAGGGLLVAYGIISAIFRREKIGKGCILDCSMTEGIAYLGTFINLYRSEGWMWDEEYSVFSGKCPVYRTYKTADGKWMAVGALEDKFQKELFETLCVEDFIFDLDKLTKEMEKIFASKTQKEWIKIFQDKDACVTPVLDMTDNNLQLFPQHYVRNSFQFDKENNCWVPRPAPKIMEIGNKELNKLKSKI
;
A
#
# COMPACT_ATOMS: atom_id res chain seq x y z
N MET A 1 -1.85 7.53 -29.70
CA MET A 1 -1.31 8.84 -29.24
C MET A 1 -0.05 8.57 -28.44
N SER A 2 1.03 9.25 -28.82
CA SER A 2 2.40 9.04 -28.34
C SER A 2 2.50 9.17 -26.82
N THR A 3 2.76 8.07 -26.11
CA THR A 3 3.16 8.10 -24.70
C THR A 3 4.61 8.56 -24.64
N THR A 4 4.76 9.84 -24.32
CA THR A 4 6.02 10.54 -24.12
C THR A 4 6.91 9.74 -23.14
N LYS A 5 8.12 9.40 -23.58
CA LYS A 5 9.22 9.04 -22.68
C LYS A 5 9.47 10.24 -21.76
N ILE A 6 9.22 10.11 -20.46
CA ILE A 6 9.71 11.08 -19.49
C ILE A 6 10.90 10.42 -18.79
N ASN A 7 12.09 10.71 -19.31
CA ASN A 7 13.34 10.65 -18.57
C ASN A 7 13.93 12.07 -18.65
N ASN A 8 13.28 13.01 -17.95
CA ASN A 8 13.85 14.32 -17.64
C ASN A 8 13.91 14.41 -16.12
N ASN A 9 15.08 14.11 -15.55
CA ASN A 9 15.28 14.01 -14.09
C ASN A 9 14.90 15.28 -13.31
N ASN A 10 14.80 16.46 -13.93
CA ASN A 10 14.49 17.73 -13.25
C ASN A 10 12.97 18.03 -13.11
N GLN A 11 12.08 17.11 -13.47
CA GLN A 11 10.62 17.29 -13.40
C GLN A 11 9.92 16.32 -12.42
N SER A 12 10.68 15.52 -11.66
CA SER A 12 10.09 14.61 -10.68
C SER A 12 9.66 15.36 -9.39
N PHE A 13 8.61 14.86 -8.71
CA PHE A 13 7.98 15.55 -7.58
C PHE A 13 8.90 15.69 -6.38
N LEU A 14 9.78 14.72 -6.19
CA LEU A 14 10.78 14.71 -5.12
C LEU A 14 12.19 14.96 -5.66
N PHE A 15 12.30 15.59 -6.84
CA PHE A 15 13.59 15.99 -7.37
C PHE A 15 14.37 16.83 -6.35
N GLY A 16 15.63 16.47 -6.14
CA GLY A 16 16.52 17.15 -5.20
C GLY A 16 16.40 16.69 -3.75
N ILE A 17 15.41 15.85 -3.40
CA ILE A 17 15.30 15.27 -2.05
C ILE A 17 16.28 14.11 -1.91
N LYS A 18 17.14 14.15 -0.90
CA LYS A 18 18.13 13.11 -0.58
C LYS A 18 17.72 12.31 0.65
N ILE A 19 17.71 10.99 0.53
CA ILE A 19 17.26 10.08 1.58
C ILE A 19 18.35 9.07 1.89
N ILE A 20 18.68 8.94 3.18
CA ILE A 20 19.46 7.82 3.69
C ILE A 20 18.50 6.79 4.25
N GLU A 21 18.49 5.60 3.65
CA GLU A 21 17.70 4.46 4.09
C GLU A 21 18.62 3.45 4.78
N LEU A 22 18.45 3.24 6.08
CA LEU A 22 19.14 2.16 6.77
C LEU A 22 18.47 0.82 6.43
N VAL A 23 19.29 -0.20 6.17
CA VAL A 23 18.76 -1.52 5.78
C VAL A 23 17.75 -2.05 6.79
N GLY A 24 16.58 -2.40 6.29
CA GLY A 24 15.47 -2.98 7.05
C GLY A 24 14.71 -4.03 6.25
N LEU A 25 13.53 -4.39 6.74
CA LEU A 25 12.60 -5.28 6.06
C LEU A 25 11.36 -4.51 5.60
N ALA A 26 10.63 -5.09 4.66
CA ALA A 26 9.31 -4.72 4.11
C ALA A 26 8.87 -3.24 4.25
N PRO A 27 8.44 -2.74 5.42
CA PRO A 27 7.94 -1.36 5.58
C PRO A 27 8.90 -0.26 5.13
N VAL A 28 10.16 -0.28 5.59
CA VAL A 28 11.14 0.77 5.25
C VAL A 28 11.60 0.69 3.80
N PRO A 29 11.95 -0.49 3.24
CA PRO A 29 12.22 -0.64 1.82
C PRO A 29 11.05 -0.21 0.93
N PHE A 30 9.80 -0.48 1.34
CA PHE A 30 8.63 0.01 0.60
C PHE A 30 8.50 1.53 0.67
N CYS A 31 8.69 2.14 1.84
CA CYS A 31 8.71 3.60 2.00
C CYS A 31 9.76 4.25 1.10
N GLY A 32 10.99 3.75 1.12
CA GLY A 32 12.06 4.26 0.27
C GLY A 32 11.79 4.01 -1.22
N LEU A 33 11.15 2.90 -1.58
CA LEU A 33 10.75 2.61 -2.97
C LEU A 33 9.72 3.64 -3.45
N LEU A 34 8.69 3.94 -2.67
CA LEU A 34 7.70 4.97 -3.00
C LEU A 34 8.39 6.32 -3.26
N LEU A 35 9.25 6.76 -2.34
CA LEU A 35 9.92 8.05 -2.46
C LEU A 35 10.87 8.08 -3.68
N ALA A 36 11.60 6.99 -3.96
CA ALA A 36 12.45 6.85 -5.15
C ALA A 36 11.62 6.86 -6.45
N ASP A 37 10.50 6.14 -6.49
CA ASP A 37 9.59 6.09 -7.63
C ASP A 37 9.01 7.47 -7.97
N PHE A 38 8.91 8.38 -6.99
CA PHE A 38 8.51 9.79 -7.18
C PHE A 38 9.70 10.77 -7.33
N GLY A 39 10.92 10.25 -7.42
CA GLY A 39 12.11 10.98 -7.85
C GLY A 39 13.10 11.42 -6.76
N ALA A 40 12.93 10.95 -5.53
CA ALA A 40 13.93 11.18 -4.48
C ALA A 40 15.20 10.38 -4.77
N SER A 41 16.36 10.94 -4.43
CA SER A 41 17.64 10.23 -4.44
C SER A 41 17.77 9.41 -3.16
N VAL A 42 17.58 8.10 -3.25
CA VAL A 42 17.62 7.20 -2.09
C VAL A 42 18.92 6.39 -2.07
N ILE A 43 19.69 6.53 -0.99
CA ILE A 43 20.87 5.70 -0.71
C ILE A 43 20.49 4.68 0.37
N LEU A 44 20.42 3.42 -0.02
CA LEU A 44 20.25 2.27 0.86
C LEU A 44 21.60 1.86 1.44
N VAL A 45 21.74 1.96 2.76
CA VAL A 45 22.93 1.62 3.53
C VAL A 45 22.80 0.21 4.11
N ILE A 46 23.60 -0.72 3.59
CA ILE A 46 23.58 -2.12 3.98
C ILE A 46 24.77 -2.42 4.89
N ASN A 47 24.49 -3.00 6.06
CA ASN A 47 25.54 -3.49 6.95
C ASN A 47 26.20 -4.75 6.37
N LYS A 48 27.49 -4.68 6.01
CA LYS A 48 28.29 -5.78 5.44
C LYS A 48 28.25 -7.06 6.28
N SER A 49 28.24 -6.92 7.61
CA SER A 49 28.25 -8.06 8.54
C SER A 49 26.87 -8.40 9.09
N GLY A 50 25.81 -7.74 8.59
CA GLY A 50 24.44 -7.95 9.05
C GLY A 50 23.80 -9.18 8.41
N LYS A 51 22.81 -9.78 9.09
CA LYS A 51 22.01 -10.88 8.53
C LYS A 51 21.31 -10.50 7.22
N LEU A 52 21.04 -9.21 7.02
CA LEU A 52 20.40 -8.67 5.82
C LEU A 52 21.37 -8.34 4.69
N ALA A 53 22.69 -8.54 4.88
CA ALA A 53 23.69 -8.30 3.84
C ALA A 53 23.46 -9.17 2.59
N ASN A 54 23.04 -10.41 2.81
CA ASN A 54 22.77 -11.41 1.78
C ASN A 54 21.26 -11.62 1.53
N PHE A 55 20.41 -10.81 2.15
CA PHE A 55 18.97 -10.91 1.94
C PHE A 55 18.63 -10.33 0.57
N ASP A 56 17.81 -11.05 -0.20
CA ASP A 56 17.34 -10.61 -1.51
C ASP A 56 16.38 -9.42 -1.37
N GLN A 57 16.93 -8.21 -1.42
CA GLN A 57 16.16 -6.97 -1.32
C GLN A 57 15.62 -6.57 -2.69
N ARG A 58 14.37 -6.97 -2.94
CA ARG A 58 13.67 -6.69 -4.23
C ARG A 58 13.01 -5.32 -4.29
N LEU A 59 12.78 -4.65 -3.17
CA LEU A 59 12.21 -3.29 -3.11
C LEU A 59 13.31 -2.21 -3.23
N CYS A 60 14.20 -2.38 -4.20
CA CYS A 60 15.40 -1.55 -4.36
C CYS A 60 15.48 -0.80 -5.70
N ARG A 61 14.48 -0.94 -6.57
CA ARG A 61 14.44 -0.21 -7.84
C ARG A 61 14.59 1.29 -7.57
N GLY A 62 15.42 1.97 -8.36
CA GLY A 62 15.65 3.42 -8.25
C GLY A 62 16.54 3.84 -7.06
N LYS A 63 17.05 2.91 -6.26
CA LYS A 63 17.92 3.20 -5.11
C LYS A 63 19.38 2.90 -5.43
N GLU A 64 20.27 3.72 -4.91
CA GLU A 64 21.70 3.41 -4.86
C GLU A 64 22.00 2.59 -3.60
N LYS A 65 22.91 1.60 -3.70
CA LYS A 65 23.28 0.75 -2.57
C LYS A 65 24.72 1.01 -2.16
N ILE A 66 24.94 1.22 -0.85
CA ILE A 66 26.28 1.27 -0.28
C ILE A 66 26.44 0.23 0.83
N LEU A 67 27.64 -0.30 0.96
CA LEU A 67 28.00 -1.30 1.95
C LEU A 67 28.91 -0.67 3.01
N LEU A 68 28.46 -0.66 4.25
CA LEU A 68 29.21 -0.16 5.41
C LEU A 68 29.31 -1.24 6.49
N ASP A 69 30.38 -1.25 7.28
CA ASP A 69 30.46 -2.07 8.49
C ASP A 69 30.01 -1.24 9.71
N PHE A 70 28.89 -1.62 10.32
CA PHE A 70 28.35 -0.89 11.47
C PHE A 70 29.16 -1.09 12.76
N LYS A 71 30.24 -1.87 12.72
CA LYS A 71 31.24 -1.97 13.79
C LYS A 71 32.47 -1.09 13.54
N SER A 72 32.67 -0.61 12.30
CA SER A 72 33.78 0.26 11.95
C SER A 72 33.46 1.71 12.36
N SER A 73 34.27 2.27 13.25
CA SER A 73 34.12 3.68 13.65
C SER A 73 34.31 4.66 12.49
N ASN A 74 35.08 4.28 11.47
CA ASN A 74 35.25 5.08 10.25
C ASN A 74 33.99 5.04 9.37
N ASP A 75 33.38 3.86 9.20
CA ASP A 75 32.16 3.70 8.41
C ASP A 75 30.97 4.39 9.10
N LEU A 76 30.89 4.34 10.44
CA LEU A 76 29.88 5.08 11.21
C LEU A 76 30.06 6.60 11.09
N LYS A 77 31.30 7.10 11.02
CA LYS A 77 31.57 8.53 10.74
C LYS A 77 31.10 8.92 9.34
N GLU A 78 31.35 8.09 8.34
CA GLU A 78 30.88 8.34 6.97
C GLU A 78 29.35 8.28 6.89
N LEU A 79 28.71 7.30 7.54
CA LEU A 79 27.26 7.22 7.65
C LEU A 79 26.67 8.48 8.29
N LYS A 80 27.26 8.95 9.39
CA LYS A 80 26.84 10.20 10.03
C LYS A 80 26.97 11.39 9.10
N LYS A 81 28.07 11.49 8.34
CA LYS A 81 28.27 12.55 7.34
C LYS A 81 27.20 12.52 6.25
N LEU A 82 26.85 11.34 5.75
CA LEU A 82 25.75 11.16 4.79
C LEU A 82 24.44 11.69 5.36
N CYS A 83 24.05 11.28 6.57
CA CYS A 83 22.84 11.76 7.26
C CYS A 83 22.83 13.28 7.47
N LEU A 84 23.98 13.90 7.78
CA LEU A 84 24.08 15.35 7.97
C LEU A 84 23.94 16.14 6.66
N SER A 85 24.06 15.47 5.51
CA SER A 85 23.92 16.08 4.18
C SER A 85 22.64 15.67 3.44
N SER A 86 21.76 14.90 4.10
CA SER A 86 20.50 14.44 3.54
C SER A 86 19.30 15.24 4.06
N ASP A 87 18.17 15.06 3.39
CA ASP A 87 16.87 15.60 3.79
C ASP A 87 16.15 14.67 4.76
N VAL A 88 16.31 13.36 4.56
CA VAL A 88 15.60 12.32 5.30
C VAL A 88 16.57 11.22 5.74
N LEU A 89 16.35 10.68 6.94
CA LEU A 89 16.91 9.44 7.44
C LEU A 89 15.76 8.47 7.77
N LEU A 90 15.73 7.30 7.14
CA LEU A 90 14.80 6.21 7.46
C LEU A 90 15.46 5.21 8.42
N ASP A 91 14.92 5.11 9.63
CA ASP A 91 15.37 4.22 10.70
C ASP A 91 14.35 3.06 10.89
N PRO A 92 14.68 1.82 10.48
CA PRO A 92 13.83 0.65 10.67
C PRO A 92 14.01 -0.04 12.04
N TYR A 93 14.90 0.47 12.90
CA TYR A 93 15.37 -0.30 14.04
C TYR A 93 14.52 -0.08 15.29
N ARG A 94 14.64 -1.04 16.22
CA ARG A 94 14.05 -0.91 17.55
C ARG A 94 14.63 0.31 18.28
N PRO A 95 13.89 0.88 19.25
CA PRO A 95 14.37 2.00 20.05
C PRO A 95 15.75 1.73 20.64
N GLY A 96 16.64 2.73 20.58
CA GLY A 96 18.00 2.65 21.11
C GLY A 96 19.04 2.05 20.15
N ILE A 97 18.66 1.47 19.00
CA ILE A 97 19.64 0.92 18.05
C ILE A 97 20.30 2.03 17.23
N LEU A 98 19.54 3.04 16.78
CA LEU A 98 20.08 4.16 16.01
C LEU A 98 21.12 4.94 16.85
N GLU A 99 20.81 5.13 18.11
CA GLU A 99 21.64 5.76 19.13
C GLU A 99 22.95 4.98 19.33
N LYS A 100 22.89 3.64 19.40
CA LYS A 100 24.07 2.76 19.45
C LYS A 100 24.95 2.83 18.20
N LEU A 101 24.42 3.26 17.05
CA LEU A 101 25.18 3.53 15.84
C LEU A 101 25.83 4.93 15.82
N GLY A 102 25.67 5.72 16.90
CA GLY A 102 26.20 7.09 16.99
C GLY A 102 25.37 8.13 16.22
N LEU A 103 24.14 7.77 15.87
CA LEU A 103 23.17 8.57 15.11
C LEU A 103 22.04 9.07 16.01
N GLU A 104 22.38 9.57 17.20
CA GLU A 104 21.42 10.16 18.16
C GLU A 104 20.54 11.22 17.47
N PRO A 105 19.20 11.07 17.49
CA PRO A 105 18.31 11.96 16.73
C PRO A 105 18.46 13.45 17.05
N PHE A 106 18.61 13.80 18.34
CA PHE A 106 18.75 15.20 18.75
C PHE A 106 20.09 15.79 18.30
N ASP A 107 21.19 15.04 18.43
CA ASP A 107 22.51 15.46 17.93
C ASP A 107 22.50 15.68 16.41
N LEU A 108 21.78 14.83 15.67
CA LEU A 108 21.64 14.96 14.22
C LEU A 108 20.85 16.21 13.86
N LEU A 109 19.75 16.50 14.57
CA LEU A 109 18.94 17.70 14.34
C LEU A 109 19.65 18.98 14.76
N GLU A 110 20.52 18.95 15.77
CA GLU A 110 21.35 20.10 16.13
C GLU A 110 22.30 20.47 14.99
N LYS A 111 22.91 19.46 14.35
CA LYS A 111 23.90 19.64 13.27
C LYS A 111 23.27 19.82 11.89
N ASN A 112 22.11 19.24 11.65
CA ASN A 112 21.28 19.43 10.46
C ASN A 112 19.83 19.72 10.89
N PRO A 113 19.49 21.00 11.19
CA PRO A 113 18.15 21.39 11.64
C PRO A 113 17.04 21.16 10.62
N LYS A 114 17.38 20.84 9.36
CA LYS A 114 16.46 20.55 8.26
C LYS A 114 16.18 19.04 8.08
N LEU A 115 16.90 18.18 8.80
CA LEU A 115 16.77 16.73 8.69
C LEU A 115 15.40 16.24 9.18
N ILE A 116 14.82 15.30 8.45
CA ILE A 116 13.65 14.54 8.88
C ILE A 116 14.10 13.12 9.23
N ILE A 117 13.89 12.71 10.47
CA ILE A 117 14.25 11.37 10.95
C ILE A 117 12.96 10.57 11.10
N ALA A 118 12.69 9.65 10.18
CA ALA A 118 11.51 8.79 10.24
C ALA A 118 11.86 7.44 10.85
N ARG A 119 11.34 7.19 12.06
CA ARG A 119 11.59 5.97 12.83
C ARG A 119 10.39 5.04 12.70
N LEU A 120 10.51 4.03 11.86
CA LEU A 120 9.42 3.13 11.50
C LEU A 120 9.56 1.79 12.23
N THR A 121 8.71 1.59 13.23
CA THR A 121 8.69 0.38 14.05
C THR A 121 7.27 -0.21 14.16
N GLY A 122 7.17 -1.41 14.70
CA GLY A 122 5.88 -2.07 14.91
C GLY A 122 4.96 -1.41 15.93
N TYR A 123 5.54 -0.95 17.04
CA TYR A 123 4.80 -0.49 18.22
C TYR A 123 5.10 0.97 18.61
N GLY A 124 5.91 1.70 17.83
CA GLY A 124 6.38 3.06 18.15
C GLY A 124 7.68 3.08 18.97
N GLN A 125 8.18 4.28 19.26
CA GLN A 125 9.40 4.46 20.05
C GLN A 125 9.20 4.36 21.56
N THR A 126 7.94 4.38 22.03
CA THR A 126 7.59 4.41 23.45
C THR A 126 6.52 3.38 23.81
N GLY A 127 6.26 3.24 25.11
CA GLY A 127 5.27 2.29 25.62
C GLY A 127 5.82 0.90 25.94
N PRO A 128 5.00 0.03 26.58
CA PRO A 128 5.45 -1.25 27.13
C PRO A 128 5.90 -2.25 26.06
N MET A 129 5.46 -2.07 24.81
CA MET A 129 5.78 -2.96 23.69
C MET A 129 6.89 -2.44 22.77
N ALA A 130 7.44 -1.24 23.01
CA ALA A 130 8.40 -0.59 22.12
C ALA A 130 9.63 -1.48 21.79
N ASN A 131 10.09 -2.28 22.75
CA ASN A 131 11.24 -3.17 22.60
C ASN A 131 10.87 -4.62 22.22
N LYS A 132 9.57 -4.93 22.09
CA LYS A 132 9.10 -6.29 21.77
C LYS A 132 9.28 -6.61 20.29
N ALA A 133 9.51 -7.89 20.00
CA ALA A 133 9.47 -8.39 18.63
C ALA A 133 8.03 -8.43 18.12
N GLY A 134 7.87 -8.34 16.80
CA GLY A 134 6.60 -8.54 16.12
C GLY A 134 6.82 -8.60 14.61
N HIS A 135 5.76 -8.98 13.92
CA HIS A 135 5.61 -8.91 12.48
C HIS A 135 4.21 -8.37 12.17
N ASP A 136 3.93 -8.10 10.89
CA ASP A 136 2.68 -7.54 10.39
C ASP A 136 1.43 -8.01 11.17
N ILE A 137 1.20 -9.32 11.24
CA ILE A 137 0.04 -9.91 11.91
C ILE A 137 -0.09 -9.51 13.40
N ASN A 138 1.02 -9.30 14.11
CA ASN A 138 0.97 -8.86 15.51
C ASN A 138 0.48 -7.42 15.62
N TYR A 139 0.92 -6.56 14.69
CA TYR A 139 0.53 -5.15 14.65
C TYR A 139 -0.91 -4.98 14.18
N VAL A 140 -1.33 -5.72 13.14
CA VAL A 140 -2.73 -5.76 12.69
C VAL A 140 -3.64 -6.34 13.78
N GLY A 141 -3.21 -7.40 14.46
CA GLY A 141 -3.95 -7.96 15.60
C GLY A 141 -4.13 -6.96 16.74
N LEU A 142 -3.04 -6.27 17.12
CA LEU A 142 -3.08 -5.29 18.21
C LEU A 142 -3.86 -4.02 17.85
N SER A 143 -3.98 -3.69 16.56
CA SER A 143 -4.82 -2.56 16.10
C SER A 143 -6.32 -2.77 16.33
N GLY A 144 -6.75 -4.01 16.56
CA GLY A 144 -8.17 -4.39 16.69
C GLY A 144 -8.91 -4.62 15.38
N LEU A 145 -8.26 -4.43 14.21
CA LEU A 145 -8.93 -4.54 12.91
C LEU A 145 -8.86 -5.93 12.27
N LEU A 146 -8.00 -6.84 12.74
CA LEU A 146 -7.88 -8.18 12.15
C LEU A 146 -9.22 -8.94 12.08
N PRO A 147 -10.09 -8.94 13.11
CA PRO A 147 -11.38 -9.62 13.05
C PRO A 147 -12.33 -9.04 11.99
N THR A 148 -12.24 -7.74 11.70
CA THR A 148 -13.11 -7.09 10.69
C THR A 148 -12.80 -7.56 9.27
N ILE A 149 -11.58 -8.03 9.01
CA ILE A 149 -11.15 -8.48 7.68
C ILE A 149 -11.77 -9.84 7.32
N VAL A 150 -11.97 -10.70 8.32
CA VAL A 150 -12.43 -12.09 8.15
C VAL A 150 -13.94 -12.24 8.46
N GLY A 151 -14.54 -11.21 9.06
CA GLY A 151 -15.93 -11.23 9.54
C GLY A 151 -16.01 -11.70 10.99
N LYS A 152 -16.76 -10.96 11.82
CA LYS A 152 -16.77 -11.13 13.28
C LYS A 152 -17.58 -12.35 13.76
N LYS A 153 -18.48 -12.89 12.93
CA LYS A 153 -19.47 -13.92 13.34
C LYS A 153 -19.24 -15.24 12.61
N ASN A 154 -18.94 -16.29 13.39
CA ASN A 154 -18.93 -17.70 12.97
C ASN A 154 -17.91 -18.09 11.89
N CYS A 155 -16.70 -17.53 11.89
CA CYS A 155 -15.62 -18.23 11.20
C CYS A 155 -15.12 -19.37 12.11
N SER A 156 -15.50 -20.61 11.78
CA SER A 156 -14.75 -21.82 12.15
C SER A 156 -13.35 -21.87 11.51
N CYS A 157 -12.82 -20.72 11.07
CA CYS A 157 -11.64 -20.55 10.24
C CYS A 157 -10.66 -19.62 10.96
N LEU A 158 -9.36 -19.80 10.70
CA LEU A 158 -8.31 -18.93 11.21
C LEU A 158 -8.49 -17.48 10.72
N LEU A 159 -8.09 -16.51 11.55
CA LEU A 159 -8.04 -15.10 11.15
C LEU A 159 -6.83 -14.86 10.24
N TRP A 160 -7.02 -15.00 8.93
CA TRP A 160 -5.96 -14.76 7.95
C TRP A 160 -5.71 -13.26 7.76
N PRO A 161 -4.49 -12.75 7.96
CA PRO A 161 -4.17 -11.40 7.54
C PRO A 161 -4.10 -11.35 6.00
N PRO A 162 -4.36 -10.19 5.37
CA PRO A 162 -4.23 -10.01 3.93
C PRO A 162 -2.74 -9.90 3.55
N ALA A 163 -2.03 -11.02 3.64
CA ALA A 163 -0.58 -11.09 3.63
C ALA A 163 0.01 -10.09 4.64
N ASN A 164 0.98 -9.27 4.21
CA ASN A 164 1.50 -8.14 4.97
C ASN A 164 1.14 -6.78 4.33
N LEU A 165 0.01 -6.70 3.61
CA LEU A 165 -0.42 -5.46 2.95
C LEU A 165 -0.80 -4.36 3.94
N LEU A 166 -1.25 -4.76 5.12
CA LEU A 166 -1.79 -3.84 6.10
C LEU A 166 -0.69 -3.15 6.89
N ALA A 167 -0.05 -3.81 7.85
CA ALA A 167 0.85 -3.13 8.76
C ALA A 167 2.17 -2.76 8.08
N ASP A 168 2.81 -3.68 7.35
CA ASP A 168 4.09 -3.39 6.70
C ASP A 168 3.94 -2.31 5.63
N PHE A 169 2.90 -2.39 4.78
CA PHE A 169 2.76 -1.49 3.63
C PHE A 169 1.80 -0.32 3.86
N ALA A 170 0.51 -0.57 4.11
CA ALA A 170 -0.48 0.51 4.20
C ALA A 170 -0.29 1.39 5.43
N GLY A 171 -0.34 0.82 6.64
CA GLY A 171 -0.19 1.56 7.90
C GLY A 171 1.26 1.86 8.27
N GLY A 172 2.20 1.18 7.63
CA GLY A 172 3.64 1.40 7.76
C GLY A 172 4.16 2.26 6.63
N GLY A 173 4.82 1.63 5.65
CA GLY A 173 5.63 2.33 4.65
C GLY A 173 4.91 3.46 3.89
N LEU A 174 3.62 3.31 3.55
CA LEU A 174 2.83 4.33 2.87
C LEU A 174 2.52 5.53 3.78
N LEU A 175 2.03 5.29 5.01
CA LEU A 175 1.79 6.38 5.96
C LEU A 175 3.07 7.11 6.36
N VAL A 176 4.20 6.41 6.47
CA VAL A 176 5.50 7.05 6.72
C VAL A 176 5.94 7.90 5.53
N ALA A 177 5.79 7.41 4.29
CA ALA A 177 6.07 8.23 3.11
C ALA A 177 5.20 9.49 3.07
N TYR A 178 3.91 9.37 3.40
CA TYR A 178 3.00 10.52 3.55
C TYR A 178 3.47 11.49 4.65
N GLY A 179 3.89 10.97 5.81
CA GLY A 179 4.44 11.76 6.91
C GLY A 179 5.72 12.50 6.52
N ILE A 180 6.62 11.86 5.79
CA ILE A 180 7.86 12.47 5.28
C ILE A 180 7.54 13.61 4.31
N ILE A 181 6.66 13.39 3.33
CA ILE A 181 6.26 14.41 2.37
C ILE A 181 5.61 15.60 3.10
N SER A 182 4.75 15.32 4.09
CA SER A 182 4.12 16.34 4.94
C SER A 182 5.17 17.13 5.74
N ALA A 183 6.18 16.46 6.28
CA ALA A 183 7.28 17.08 7.01
C ALA A 183 8.17 17.93 6.11
N ILE A 184 8.46 17.48 4.88
CA ILE A 184 9.17 18.26 3.85
C ILE A 184 8.36 19.52 3.52
N PHE A 185 7.06 19.38 3.25
CA PHE A 185 6.20 20.53 2.96
C PHE A 185 6.15 21.54 4.12
N ARG A 186 6.09 21.06 5.37
CA ARG A 186 6.18 21.93 6.55
C ARG A 186 7.54 22.62 6.61
N ARG A 187 8.63 21.87 6.39
CA ARG A 187 10.00 22.36 6.41
C ARG A 187 10.24 23.49 5.40
N GLU A 188 9.62 23.45 4.22
CA GLU A 188 9.71 24.55 3.25
C GLU A 188 9.13 25.88 3.79
N LYS A 189 8.19 25.82 4.74
CA LYS A 189 7.59 27.00 5.35
C LYS A 189 8.35 27.51 6.57
N ILE A 190 8.83 26.60 7.41
CA ILE A 190 9.41 26.95 8.72
C ILE A 190 10.93 26.76 8.81
N GLY A 191 11.55 26.18 7.79
CA GLY A 191 12.98 25.92 7.71
C GLY A 191 13.51 24.82 8.64
N LYS A 192 12.64 24.05 9.30
CA LYS A 192 13.00 23.02 10.29
C LYS A 192 12.41 21.65 9.98
N GLY A 193 13.23 20.62 10.14
CA GLY A 193 12.83 19.22 10.08
C GLY A 193 12.20 18.72 11.39
N CYS A 194 12.19 17.41 11.59
CA CYS A 194 11.63 16.78 12.80
C CYS A 194 11.93 15.28 12.89
N ILE A 195 11.61 14.71 14.05
CA ILE A 195 11.51 13.26 14.24
C ILE A 195 10.06 12.84 13.99
N LEU A 196 9.85 11.84 13.15
CA LEU A 196 8.57 11.15 12.99
C LEU A 196 8.69 9.79 13.71
N ASP A 197 7.93 9.63 14.79
CA ASP A 197 7.72 8.31 15.42
C ASP A 197 6.56 7.63 14.69
N CYS A 198 6.85 6.51 14.04
CA CYS A 198 5.89 5.83 13.17
C CYS A 198 5.68 4.39 13.67
N SER A 199 4.54 4.17 14.35
CA SER A 199 4.07 2.87 14.79
C SER A 199 3.16 2.24 13.72
N MET A 200 3.52 1.06 13.21
CA MET A 200 2.65 0.32 12.28
C MET A 200 1.31 -0.06 12.93
N THR A 201 1.30 -0.35 14.23
CA THR A 201 0.06 -0.65 14.97
C THR A 201 -0.89 0.55 14.97
N GLU A 202 -0.36 1.75 15.28
CA GLU A 202 -1.16 2.98 15.27
C GLU A 202 -1.56 3.37 13.85
N GLY A 203 -0.67 3.17 12.87
CA GLY A 203 -0.96 3.43 11.47
C GLY A 203 -2.15 2.60 10.96
N ILE A 204 -2.24 1.32 11.36
CA ILE A 204 -3.41 0.50 11.03
C ILE A 204 -4.66 0.97 11.75
N ALA A 205 -4.58 1.26 13.05
CA ALA A 205 -5.71 1.80 13.79
C ALA A 205 -6.23 3.10 13.15
N TYR A 206 -5.32 3.97 12.68
CA TYR A 206 -5.64 5.20 11.97
C TYR A 206 -6.30 4.96 10.62
N LEU A 207 -5.80 4.02 9.80
CA LEU A 207 -6.48 3.62 8.55
C LEU A 207 -7.89 3.07 8.81
N GLY A 208 -8.09 2.39 9.93
CA GLY A 208 -9.39 1.90 10.39
C GLY A 208 -10.31 2.96 10.99
N THR A 209 -10.03 4.27 10.85
CA THR A 209 -10.88 5.32 11.47
C THR A 209 -12.36 5.16 11.11
N PHE A 210 -12.68 4.88 9.84
CA PHE A 210 -14.06 4.64 9.42
C PHE A 210 -14.66 3.41 10.13
N ILE A 211 -13.96 2.27 10.11
CA ILE A 211 -14.41 1.05 10.79
C ILE A 211 -14.65 1.31 12.29
N ASN A 212 -13.73 2.04 12.94
CA ASN A 212 -13.82 2.38 14.35
C ASN A 212 -15.01 3.28 14.67
N LEU A 213 -15.28 4.29 13.85
CA LEU A 213 -16.41 5.21 14.04
C LEU A 213 -17.76 4.52 13.82
N TYR A 214 -17.81 3.57 12.89
CA TYR A 214 -19.04 2.85 12.53
C TYR A 214 -19.15 1.46 13.18
N ARG A 215 -18.31 1.13 14.18
CA ARG A 215 -18.24 -0.21 14.77
C ARG A 215 -19.53 -0.72 15.43
N SER A 216 -20.47 0.19 15.74
CA SER A 216 -21.80 -0.13 16.28
C SER A 216 -22.84 -0.46 15.21
N GLU A 217 -22.55 -0.17 13.94
CA GLU A 217 -23.47 -0.40 12.84
C GLU A 217 -23.52 -1.89 12.48
N GLY A 218 -24.44 -2.62 13.13
CA GLY A 218 -24.61 -4.06 12.97
C GLY A 218 -24.74 -4.49 11.50
N TRP A 219 -25.55 -3.78 10.72
CA TRP A 219 -25.80 -4.02 9.29
C TRP A 219 -24.55 -3.91 8.40
N MET A 220 -23.47 -3.27 8.88
CA MET A 220 -22.20 -3.17 8.15
C MET A 220 -21.26 -4.35 8.47
N TRP A 221 -21.32 -4.89 9.70
CA TRP A 221 -20.29 -5.79 10.22
C TRP A 221 -20.79 -7.10 10.86
N ASP A 222 -21.82 -7.04 11.71
CA ASP A 222 -22.14 -8.06 12.74
C ASP A 222 -23.44 -8.85 12.48
N GLU A 223 -24.31 -8.37 11.61
CA GLU A 223 -25.47 -9.09 11.10
C GLU A 223 -25.06 -10.17 10.08
N GLU A 224 -25.90 -11.20 9.90
CA GLU A 224 -25.54 -12.37 9.08
C GLU A 224 -25.17 -12.00 7.64
N TYR A 225 -25.96 -11.13 7.01
CA TYR A 225 -25.75 -10.64 5.65
C TYR A 225 -25.23 -9.21 5.61
N SER A 226 -24.49 -8.79 6.65
CA SER A 226 -23.93 -7.45 6.69
C SER A 226 -23.12 -7.14 5.44
N VAL A 227 -23.11 -5.87 5.05
CA VAL A 227 -22.50 -5.40 3.81
C VAL A 227 -21.06 -5.88 3.66
N PHE A 228 -20.25 -5.80 4.71
CA PHE A 228 -18.84 -6.19 4.66
C PHE A 228 -18.52 -7.52 5.35
N SER A 229 -19.53 -8.37 5.62
CA SER A 229 -19.29 -9.70 6.24
C SER A 229 -18.77 -10.74 5.26
N GLY A 230 -18.79 -10.47 3.96
CA GLY A 230 -18.53 -11.44 2.89
C GLY A 230 -19.72 -12.36 2.57
N LYS A 231 -20.84 -12.23 3.30
CA LYS A 231 -22.07 -13.00 3.03
C LYS A 231 -23.12 -12.22 2.24
N CYS A 232 -23.08 -10.88 2.25
CA CYS A 232 -24.00 -10.03 1.49
C CYS A 232 -24.02 -10.43 0.00
N PRO A 233 -25.18 -10.80 -0.58
CA PRO A 233 -25.25 -11.31 -1.95
C PRO A 233 -24.74 -10.29 -2.99
N VAL A 234 -24.96 -9.01 -2.72
CA VAL A 234 -24.56 -7.92 -3.61
C VAL A 234 -23.18 -7.34 -3.28
N TYR A 235 -22.46 -7.92 -2.32
CA TYR A 235 -21.09 -7.54 -1.94
C TYR A 235 -20.26 -8.76 -1.51
N ARG A 236 -19.87 -9.61 -2.48
CA ARG A 236 -19.09 -10.84 -2.27
C ARG A 236 -18.52 -11.40 -3.57
N THR A 237 -17.82 -12.52 -3.48
CA THR A 237 -17.33 -13.28 -4.64
C THR A 237 -18.20 -14.50 -4.95
N TYR A 238 -18.24 -14.87 -6.24
CA TYR A 238 -19.02 -15.99 -6.77
C TYR A 238 -18.16 -16.87 -7.68
N LYS A 239 -18.22 -18.19 -7.48
CA LYS A 239 -17.45 -19.16 -8.25
C LYS A 239 -18.11 -19.40 -9.62
N THR A 240 -17.29 -19.47 -10.67
CA THR A 240 -17.72 -19.69 -12.06
C THR A 240 -17.57 -21.16 -12.48
N ALA A 241 -18.13 -21.53 -13.63
CA ALA A 241 -18.10 -22.90 -14.15
C ALA A 241 -16.68 -23.48 -14.33
N ASP A 242 -15.71 -22.61 -14.63
CA ASP A 242 -14.29 -22.94 -14.80
C ASP A 242 -13.48 -22.88 -13.49
N GLY A 243 -14.15 -22.77 -12.33
CA GLY A 243 -13.52 -22.76 -11.01
C GLY A 243 -12.84 -21.44 -10.62
N LYS A 244 -12.93 -20.42 -11.47
CA LYS A 244 -12.52 -19.04 -11.19
C LYS A 244 -13.61 -18.28 -10.44
N TRP A 245 -13.44 -16.96 -10.26
CA TRP A 245 -14.35 -16.15 -9.45
C TRP A 245 -14.71 -14.81 -10.12
N MET A 246 -15.94 -14.36 -9.91
CA MET A 246 -16.38 -12.98 -10.14
C MET A 246 -16.54 -12.27 -8.78
N ALA A 247 -16.21 -10.99 -8.70
CA ALA A 247 -16.52 -10.12 -7.57
C ALA A 247 -17.75 -9.27 -7.91
N VAL A 248 -18.72 -9.22 -7.00
CA VAL A 248 -19.91 -8.39 -7.06
C VAL A 248 -19.84 -7.36 -5.95
N GLY A 249 -20.08 -6.08 -6.28
CA GLY A 249 -20.10 -4.97 -5.34
C GLY A 249 -21.19 -3.94 -5.67
N ALA A 250 -22.38 -4.42 -6.01
CA ALA A 250 -23.52 -3.59 -6.39
C ALA A 250 -24.27 -3.11 -5.15
N LEU A 251 -23.76 -2.11 -4.43
CA LEU A 251 -24.41 -1.66 -3.19
C LEU A 251 -25.58 -0.70 -3.44
N GLU A 252 -25.47 0.14 -4.47
CA GLU A 252 -26.47 1.15 -4.80
C GLU A 252 -27.61 0.57 -5.65
N ASP A 253 -28.86 0.99 -5.38
CA ASP A 253 -30.08 0.48 -6.02
C ASP A 253 -30.01 0.39 -7.55
N LYS A 254 -29.43 1.40 -8.20
CA LYS A 254 -29.29 1.42 -9.66
C LYS A 254 -28.38 0.31 -10.20
N PHE A 255 -27.31 -0.03 -9.47
CA PHE A 255 -26.37 -1.08 -9.85
C PHE A 255 -26.92 -2.45 -9.50
N GLN A 256 -27.64 -2.57 -8.37
CA GLN A 256 -28.37 -3.78 -8.02
C GLN A 256 -29.43 -4.13 -9.06
N LYS A 257 -30.18 -3.13 -9.53
CA LYS A 257 -31.16 -3.30 -10.59
C LYS A 257 -30.51 -3.82 -11.87
N GLU A 258 -29.42 -3.20 -12.33
CA GLU A 258 -28.70 -3.66 -13.53
C GLU A 258 -28.14 -5.08 -13.34
N LEU A 259 -27.65 -5.42 -12.15
CA LEU A 259 -27.20 -6.77 -11.79
C LEU A 259 -28.33 -7.79 -11.93
N PHE A 260 -29.48 -7.55 -11.30
CA PHE A 260 -30.60 -8.50 -11.32
C PHE A 260 -31.23 -8.63 -12.71
N GLU A 261 -31.39 -7.53 -13.45
CA GLU A 261 -31.83 -7.56 -14.85
C GLU A 261 -30.88 -8.38 -15.73
N THR A 262 -29.56 -8.20 -15.55
CA THR A 262 -28.55 -8.93 -16.33
C THR A 262 -28.50 -10.42 -15.98
N LEU A 263 -28.73 -10.78 -14.71
CA LEU A 263 -28.75 -12.17 -14.24
C LEU A 263 -30.11 -12.86 -14.43
N CYS A 264 -31.15 -12.11 -14.83
CA CYS A 264 -32.55 -12.55 -14.85
C CYS A 264 -33.01 -13.10 -13.48
N VAL A 265 -32.58 -12.44 -12.39
CA VAL A 265 -33.00 -12.76 -11.02
C VAL A 265 -34.22 -11.91 -10.69
N GLU A 266 -35.30 -12.55 -10.27
CA GLU A 266 -36.43 -11.83 -9.69
C GLU A 266 -35.98 -11.19 -8.36
N ASP A 267 -36.41 -9.96 -8.11
CA ASP A 267 -35.95 -9.17 -6.98
C ASP A 267 -36.45 -9.75 -5.64
N PHE A 268 -35.70 -10.70 -5.07
CA PHE A 268 -35.99 -11.37 -3.81
C PHE A 268 -35.22 -10.73 -2.63
N ILE A 269 -35.21 -9.40 -2.51
CA ILE A 269 -34.54 -8.68 -1.39
C ILE A 269 -34.97 -9.20 0.00
N PHE A 270 -36.14 -9.84 0.11
CA PHE A 270 -36.68 -10.34 1.38
C PHE A 270 -36.12 -11.69 1.84
N ASP A 271 -35.40 -12.44 1.01
CA ASP A 271 -34.74 -13.72 1.38
C ASP A 271 -33.31 -13.77 0.83
N LEU A 272 -32.36 -13.25 1.61
CA LEU A 272 -30.96 -13.13 1.22
C LEU A 272 -30.24 -14.48 1.11
N ASP A 273 -30.70 -15.52 1.81
CA ASP A 273 -30.16 -16.89 1.68
C ASP A 273 -30.55 -17.50 0.34
N LYS A 274 -31.84 -17.38 -0.02
CA LYS A 274 -32.34 -17.84 -1.32
C LYS A 274 -31.67 -17.07 -2.46
N LEU A 275 -31.58 -15.74 -2.36
CA LEU A 275 -30.88 -14.89 -3.34
C LEU A 275 -29.41 -15.30 -3.49
N THR A 276 -28.72 -15.55 -2.38
CA THR A 276 -27.33 -16.05 -2.40
C THR A 276 -27.20 -17.33 -3.22
N LYS A 277 -28.01 -18.34 -2.90
CA LYS A 277 -27.97 -19.66 -3.56
C LYS A 277 -28.31 -19.57 -5.04
N GLU A 278 -29.27 -18.72 -5.39
CA GLU A 278 -29.64 -18.46 -6.78
C GLU A 278 -28.51 -17.80 -7.56
N MET A 279 -27.90 -16.74 -7.03
CA MET A 279 -26.74 -16.09 -7.63
C MET A 279 -25.54 -17.06 -7.74
N GLU A 280 -25.27 -17.89 -6.74
CA GLU A 280 -24.24 -18.94 -6.80
C GLU A 280 -24.49 -19.91 -7.95
N LYS A 281 -25.73 -20.39 -8.13
CA LYS A 281 -26.11 -21.26 -9.25
C LYS A 281 -25.95 -20.56 -10.59
N ILE A 282 -26.35 -19.29 -10.70
CA ILE A 282 -26.26 -18.52 -11.94
C ILE A 282 -24.79 -18.33 -12.30
N PHE A 283 -23.96 -17.77 -11.43
CA PHE A 283 -22.53 -17.56 -11.73
C PHE A 283 -21.80 -18.87 -12.06
N ALA A 284 -22.14 -19.98 -11.40
CA ALA A 284 -21.58 -21.29 -11.70
C ALA A 284 -22.01 -21.87 -13.07
N SER A 285 -22.98 -21.27 -13.77
CA SER A 285 -23.47 -21.74 -15.08
C SER A 285 -22.61 -21.31 -16.28
N LYS A 286 -21.71 -20.33 -16.10
CA LYS A 286 -20.83 -19.84 -17.17
C LYS A 286 -19.40 -19.66 -16.67
N THR A 287 -18.46 -19.68 -17.58
CA THR A 287 -17.05 -19.40 -17.31
C THR A 287 -16.82 -17.94 -16.97
N GLN A 288 -15.73 -17.62 -16.27
CA GLN A 288 -15.35 -16.23 -15.97
C GLN A 288 -15.27 -15.37 -17.25
N LYS A 289 -14.75 -15.92 -18.34
CA LYS A 289 -14.62 -15.22 -19.63
C LYS A 289 -15.97 -14.84 -20.23
N GLU A 290 -16.97 -15.71 -20.12
CA GLU A 290 -18.34 -15.42 -20.57
C GLU A 290 -18.97 -14.33 -19.71
N TRP A 291 -18.79 -14.37 -18.39
CA TRP A 291 -19.27 -13.31 -17.49
C TRP A 291 -18.62 -11.97 -17.75
N ILE A 292 -17.30 -11.93 -17.99
CA ILE A 292 -16.60 -10.70 -18.41
C ILE A 292 -17.29 -10.10 -19.64
N LYS A 293 -17.62 -10.92 -20.65
CA LYS A 293 -18.29 -10.45 -21.87
C LYS A 293 -19.71 -9.96 -21.60
N ILE A 294 -20.47 -10.63 -20.74
CA ILE A 294 -21.85 -10.24 -20.40
C ILE A 294 -21.87 -8.89 -19.67
N PHE A 295 -20.95 -8.67 -18.74
CA PHE A 295 -20.90 -7.47 -17.90
C PHE A 295 -20.02 -6.34 -18.47
N GLN A 296 -19.37 -6.51 -19.62
CA GLN A 296 -18.35 -5.57 -20.12
C GLN A 296 -18.85 -4.12 -20.28
N ASP A 297 -20.12 -3.93 -20.65
CA ASP A 297 -20.75 -2.63 -20.94
C ASP A 297 -21.88 -2.32 -19.93
N LYS A 298 -21.86 -2.99 -18.77
CA LYS A 298 -22.94 -2.98 -17.78
C LYS A 298 -22.47 -2.32 -16.48
N ASP A 299 -23.24 -1.38 -15.97
CA ASP A 299 -22.96 -0.71 -14.69
C ASP A 299 -23.52 -1.51 -13.51
N ALA A 300 -23.10 -2.77 -13.39
CA ALA A 300 -23.61 -3.74 -12.42
C ALA A 300 -22.60 -4.04 -11.29
N CYS A 301 -21.47 -3.33 -11.24
CA CYS A 301 -20.38 -3.57 -10.28
C CYS A 301 -19.90 -5.03 -10.23
N VAL A 302 -19.81 -5.70 -11.39
CA VAL A 302 -19.31 -7.08 -11.51
C VAL A 302 -17.98 -7.09 -12.26
N THR A 303 -16.94 -7.67 -11.64
CA THR A 303 -15.59 -7.75 -12.23
C THR A 303 -14.98 -9.13 -12.01
N PRO A 304 -14.04 -9.58 -12.86
CA PRO A 304 -13.34 -10.83 -12.62
C PRO A 304 -12.37 -10.69 -11.44
N VAL A 305 -12.29 -11.73 -10.61
CA VAL A 305 -11.17 -11.88 -9.67
C VAL A 305 -9.99 -12.45 -10.45
N LEU A 306 -8.96 -11.63 -10.66
CA LEU A 306 -7.74 -12.00 -11.37
C LEU A 306 -6.67 -12.50 -10.39
N ASP A 307 -5.83 -13.43 -10.85
CA ASP A 307 -4.72 -13.98 -10.07
C ASP A 307 -3.40 -13.32 -10.51
N MET A 308 -2.54 -12.98 -9.55
CA MET A 308 -1.22 -12.41 -9.82
C MET A 308 -0.28 -13.39 -10.55
N THR A 309 -0.55 -14.68 -10.47
CA THR A 309 0.18 -15.73 -11.19
C THR A 309 -0.28 -15.89 -12.65
N ASP A 310 -1.36 -15.21 -13.06
CA ASP A 310 -1.75 -15.17 -14.46
C ASP A 310 -0.72 -14.34 -15.25
N ASN A 311 0.00 -15.01 -16.15
CA ASN A 311 0.99 -14.41 -17.03
C ASN A 311 0.41 -13.34 -17.98
N ASN A 312 -0.91 -13.17 -18.02
CA ASN A 312 -1.61 -12.17 -18.82
C ASN A 312 -2.31 -11.09 -17.97
N LEU A 313 -2.07 -11.01 -16.66
CA LEU A 313 -2.66 -9.97 -15.80
C LEU A 313 -2.43 -8.57 -16.38
N GLN A 314 -1.21 -8.27 -16.81
CA GLN A 314 -0.83 -7.01 -17.46
C GLN A 314 -1.52 -6.76 -18.80
N LEU A 315 -2.02 -7.82 -19.46
CA LEU A 315 -2.72 -7.75 -20.75
C LEU A 315 -4.23 -7.60 -20.59
N PHE A 316 -4.77 -7.70 -19.37
CA PHE A 316 -6.18 -7.38 -19.12
C PHE A 316 -6.49 -5.98 -19.66
N PRO A 317 -7.58 -5.76 -20.44
CA PRO A 317 -7.76 -4.53 -21.22
C PRO A 317 -7.55 -3.24 -20.41
N GLN A 318 -8.11 -3.18 -19.19
CA GLN A 318 -7.95 -2.03 -18.30
C GLN A 318 -6.49 -1.85 -17.85
N HIS A 319 -5.80 -2.94 -17.48
CA HIS A 319 -4.40 -2.89 -17.06
C HIS A 319 -3.47 -2.50 -18.21
N TYR A 320 -3.73 -3.02 -19.41
CA TYR A 320 -2.98 -2.74 -20.63
C TYR A 320 -3.13 -1.28 -21.07
N VAL A 321 -4.38 -0.81 -21.24
CA VAL A 321 -4.67 0.58 -21.67
C VAL A 321 -4.14 1.58 -20.65
N ARG A 322 -4.31 1.29 -19.35
CA ARG A 322 -3.73 2.14 -18.31
C ARG A 322 -2.24 1.94 -18.15
N ASN A 323 -1.59 0.98 -18.80
CA ASN A 323 -0.18 0.66 -18.63
C ASN A 323 0.18 0.53 -17.13
N SER A 324 -0.53 -0.36 -16.45
CA SER A 324 -0.51 -0.49 -14.98
C SER A 324 0.69 -1.28 -14.46
N PHE A 325 1.31 -2.08 -15.33
CA PHE A 325 2.46 -2.91 -15.01
C PHE A 325 3.66 -2.54 -15.91
N GLN A 326 4.85 -2.91 -15.46
CA GLN A 326 6.08 -2.81 -16.24
C GLN A 326 6.90 -4.09 -16.04
N PHE A 327 7.73 -4.43 -17.02
CA PHE A 327 8.60 -5.58 -16.91
C PHE A 327 9.87 -5.20 -16.16
N ASP A 328 10.11 -5.86 -15.03
CA ASP A 328 11.34 -5.77 -14.26
C ASP A 328 12.34 -6.76 -14.84
N LYS A 329 13.36 -6.24 -15.53
CA LYS A 329 14.40 -7.06 -16.17
C LYS A 329 15.30 -7.76 -15.18
N GLU A 330 15.54 -7.17 -14.01
CA GLU A 330 16.44 -7.73 -13.00
C GLU A 330 15.81 -8.97 -12.36
N ASN A 331 14.51 -8.90 -12.08
CA ASN A 331 13.75 -9.98 -11.46
C ASN A 331 13.02 -10.89 -12.47
N ASN A 332 13.11 -10.58 -13.77
CA ASN A 332 12.46 -11.29 -14.86
C ASN A 332 10.94 -11.51 -14.63
N CYS A 333 10.24 -10.47 -14.19
CA CYS A 333 8.82 -10.54 -13.87
C CYS A 333 8.08 -9.24 -14.18
N TRP A 334 6.76 -9.32 -14.32
CA TRP A 334 5.92 -8.12 -14.37
C TRP A 334 5.67 -7.60 -12.96
N VAL A 335 5.86 -6.29 -12.78
CA VAL A 335 5.64 -5.60 -11.51
C VAL A 335 4.69 -4.42 -11.70
N PRO A 336 3.92 -4.02 -10.67
CA PRO A 336 3.11 -2.81 -10.74
C PRO A 336 3.97 -1.57 -11.01
N ARG A 337 3.43 -0.63 -11.79
CA ARG A 337 4.01 0.71 -11.91
C ARG A 337 3.66 1.56 -10.68
N PRO A 338 4.45 2.61 -10.41
CA PRO A 338 4.12 3.57 -9.37
C PRO A 338 2.72 4.17 -9.55
N ALA A 339 2.03 4.37 -8.44
CA ALA A 339 0.73 5.04 -8.35
C ALA A 339 0.75 6.07 -7.21
N PRO A 340 0.08 7.23 -7.34
CA PRO A 340 -0.76 7.66 -8.47
C PRO A 340 0.03 7.94 -9.76
N LYS A 341 -0.67 7.90 -10.90
CA LYS A 341 -0.11 8.37 -12.17
C LYS A 341 -0.15 9.87 -12.23
N ILE A 342 0.98 10.47 -12.54
CA ILE A 342 1.09 11.91 -12.73
C ILE A 342 0.63 12.25 -14.14
N MET A 343 -0.29 13.22 -14.23
CA MET A 343 -0.67 13.87 -15.48
C MET A 343 -0.18 15.32 -15.40
N GLU A 344 0.90 15.64 -16.12
CA GLU A 344 1.31 17.03 -16.30
C GLU A 344 0.42 17.66 -17.36
N ILE A 345 -0.34 18.69 -16.98
CA ILE A 345 -1.08 19.48 -17.96
C ILE A 345 -0.07 20.44 -18.59
N GLY A 346 0.32 20.17 -19.83
CA GLY A 346 1.16 21.10 -20.57
C GLY A 346 0.44 22.43 -20.81
N ASN A 347 1.18 23.53 -20.96
CA ASN A 347 0.61 24.87 -21.26
C ASN A 347 -0.38 24.86 -22.45
N LYS A 348 -0.18 23.98 -23.43
CA LYS A 348 -1.10 23.79 -24.57
C LYS A 348 -2.46 23.19 -24.19
N GLU A 349 -2.48 22.25 -23.25
CA GLU A 349 -3.71 21.60 -22.78
C GLU A 349 -4.47 22.52 -21.83
N LEU A 350 -3.75 23.26 -20.99
CA LEU A 350 -4.31 24.31 -20.15
C LEU A 350 -5.00 25.41 -20.99
N ASN A 351 -4.39 25.80 -22.12
CA ASN A 351 -4.97 26.78 -23.04
C ASN A 351 -6.22 26.24 -23.76
N LYS A 352 -6.26 24.93 -24.09
CA LYS A 352 -7.47 24.28 -24.64
C LYS A 352 -8.62 24.24 -23.63
N LEU A 353 -8.32 23.98 -22.35
CA LEU A 353 -9.31 24.01 -21.27
C LEU A 353 -9.85 25.43 -21.04
N LYS A 354 -8.99 26.45 -21.09
CA LYS A 354 -9.38 27.86 -20.97
C LYS A 354 -10.23 28.37 -22.14
N SER A 355 -10.09 27.82 -23.35
CA SER A 355 -10.93 28.20 -24.50
C SER A 355 -12.34 27.60 -24.50
N LYS A 356 -12.66 26.74 -23.52
CA LYS A 356 -13.97 26.11 -23.35
C LYS A 356 -14.78 26.69 -22.18
N ILE A 357 -14.24 27.71 -21.50
CA ILE A 357 -14.91 28.57 -20.52
C ILE A 357 -15.03 29.94 -21.18
#